data_AF-A0A951RTY3-F1
#
_entry.id   AF-A0A951RTY3-F1
#
_cell.length_a   1.000
_cell.length_b   1.000
_cell.length_c   1.000
_cell.angle_alpha   90.00
_cell.angle_beta   90.00
_cell.angle_gamma   90.00
#
_symmetry.space_group_name_H-M   'P 1'
#
loop_
_entity.id
_entity.type
_entity.pdbx_description
1 polymer ?
#
loop_
_entity_poly.entity_id
_entity_poly.type
_entity_poly.pdbx_seq_one_letter_code
_entity_poly.pdbx_strand_id
1 'polypeptide(L)'
;MLTKEEKDFLVYWETHREKEHSLKSLLIFGAPWGLIFALPIMVVLIFHDWHKRIVPITTGQVIAISISVAAIAFFYAYFRQQVKWENNEQLYKELKIKEKKTEQKQ
;
A
#
# COMPACT_ATOMS: atom_id res chain seq x y z
N MET A 1 -4.81 -29.10 -14.57
CA MET A 1 -6.02 -28.78 -13.79
C MET A 1 -5.68 -27.73 -12.75
N LEU A 2 -6.58 -26.77 -12.54
CA LEU A 2 -6.46 -25.77 -11.47
C LEU A 2 -6.78 -26.41 -10.11
N THR A 3 -6.05 -26.02 -9.09
CA THR A 3 -6.31 -26.33 -7.69
C THR A 3 -7.55 -25.59 -7.18
N LYS A 4 -8.09 -26.01 -6.04
CA LYS A 4 -9.27 -25.37 -5.43
C LYS A 4 -8.99 -23.90 -5.07
N GLU A 5 -7.80 -23.63 -4.52
CA GLU A 5 -7.35 -22.29 -4.14
C GLU A 5 -7.25 -21.35 -5.35
N GLU A 6 -6.71 -21.84 -6.48
CA GLU A 6 -6.60 -21.05 -7.72
C GLU A 6 -7.99 -20.70 -8.29
N LYS A 7 -8.97 -21.60 -8.19
CA LYS A 7 -10.36 -21.33 -8.62
C LYS A 7 -11.05 -20.33 -7.70
N ASP A 8 -10.89 -20.47 -6.39
CA ASP A 8 -11.45 -19.55 -5.41
C ASP A 8 -10.87 -18.13 -5.60
N PHE A 9 -9.57 -18.04 -5.89
CA PHE A 9 -8.93 -16.77 -6.27
C PHE A 9 -9.50 -16.17 -7.55
N LEU A 10 -9.72 -16.95 -8.61
CA LEU A 10 -10.30 -16.46 -9.87
C LEU A 10 -11.68 -15.82 -9.65
N VAL A 11 -12.57 -16.49 -8.91
CA VAL A 11 -13.92 -16.01 -8.60
C VAL A 11 -13.88 -14.75 -7.73
N TYR A 12 -13.02 -14.75 -6.71
CA TYR A 12 -12.82 -13.59 -5.85
C TYR A 12 -12.30 -12.38 -6.63
N TRP A 13 -11.26 -12.57 -7.45
CA TRP A 13 -10.62 -11.49 -8.20
C TRP A 13 -11.56 -10.92 -9.27
N GLU A 14 -12.30 -11.76 -9.98
CA GLU A 14 -13.23 -11.32 -11.03
C GLU A 14 -14.36 -10.43 -10.47
N THR A 15 -14.81 -10.71 -9.24
CA THR A 15 -15.85 -9.91 -8.55
C THR A 15 -15.32 -8.66 -7.85
N HIS A 16 -14.03 -8.63 -7.46
CA HIS A 16 -13.45 -7.55 -6.65
C HIS A 16 -12.44 -6.66 -7.38
N ARG A 17 -11.99 -7.01 -8.61
CA ARG A 17 -10.99 -6.27 -9.39
C ARG A 17 -11.26 -4.78 -9.54
N GLU A 18 -12.52 -4.39 -9.77
CA GLU A 18 -12.91 -2.99 -9.96
C GLU A 18 -12.94 -2.22 -8.64
N LYS A 19 -13.31 -2.90 -7.54
CA LYS A 19 -13.35 -2.31 -6.20
C LYS A 19 -11.93 -2.15 -5.63
N GLU A 20 -11.02 -3.08 -5.90
CA GLU A 20 -9.62 -2.97 -5.47
C GLU A 20 -8.82 -1.90 -6.24
N HIS A 21 -9.28 -1.50 -7.44
CA HIS A 21 -8.73 -0.36 -8.19
C HIS A 21 -9.20 1.00 -7.62
N SER A 22 -10.11 1.01 -6.64
CA SER A 22 -10.63 2.26 -6.07
C SER A 22 -9.67 2.89 -5.07
N LEU A 23 -9.54 4.23 -5.15
CA LEU A 23 -8.79 5.09 -4.22
C LEU A 23 -9.19 4.94 -2.73
N LYS A 24 -10.29 4.25 -2.42
CA LYS A 24 -10.71 3.97 -1.04
C LYS A 24 -9.81 2.95 -0.33
N SER A 25 -9.17 2.02 -1.05
CA SER A 25 -8.21 1.07 -0.46
C SER A 25 -6.92 1.77 0.00
N LEU A 26 -6.61 2.92 -0.61
CA LEU A 26 -5.44 3.74 -0.32
C LEU A 26 -5.41 4.24 1.14
N LEU A 27 -6.58 4.67 1.65
CA LEU A 27 -6.69 5.22 3.02
C LEU A 27 -6.50 4.16 4.10
N ILE A 28 -6.97 2.93 3.87
CA ILE A 28 -6.94 1.85 4.87
C ILE A 28 -5.55 1.20 4.92
N PHE A 29 -4.88 1.04 3.77
CA PHE A 29 -3.56 0.38 3.70
C PHE A 29 -2.36 1.34 3.78
N GLY A 30 -2.55 2.64 3.59
CA GLY A 30 -1.49 3.65 3.71
C GLY A 30 -1.18 4.10 5.15
N ALA A 31 -2.18 4.06 6.03
CA ALA A 31 -2.06 4.55 7.41
C ALA A 31 -0.95 3.88 8.24
N PRO A 32 -0.73 2.53 8.18
CA PRO A 32 0.31 1.89 8.99
C PRO A 32 1.72 2.33 8.59
N TRP A 33 1.96 2.53 7.29
CA TRP A 33 3.26 2.95 6.78
C TRP A 33 3.54 4.43 7.09
N GLY A 34 2.53 5.29 6.97
CA GLY A 34 2.63 6.68 7.42
C GLY A 34 2.97 6.79 8.90
N LEU A 35 2.40 5.93 9.75
CA LEU A 35 2.72 5.88 11.18
C LEU A 35 4.17 5.44 11.45
N ILE A 36 4.72 4.48 10.71
CA ILE A 36 6.12 4.05 10.87
C ILE A 36 7.10 5.21 10.62
N PHE A 37 6.81 6.09 9.65
CA PHE A 37 7.64 7.26 9.37
C PHE A 37 7.35 8.46 10.28
N ALA A 38 6.10 8.64 10.70
CA ALA A 38 5.70 9.74 11.56
C ALA A 38 6.12 9.52 13.02
N LEU A 39 6.13 8.28 13.51
CA LEU A 39 6.42 7.96 14.91
C LEU A 39 7.82 8.42 15.37
N PRO A 40 8.93 8.12 14.66
CA PRO A 40 10.25 8.60 15.05
C PRO A 40 10.34 10.12 15.09
N ILE A 41 9.67 10.80 14.15
CA ILE A 41 9.64 12.26 14.05
C ILE A 41 8.84 12.86 15.23
N MET A 42 7.67 12.29 15.54
CA MET A 42 6.89 12.69 16.72
C MET A 42 7.65 12.47 18.02
N VAL A 43 8.35 11.34 18.15
CA VAL A 43 9.19 11.05 19.33
C VAL A 43 10.28 12.12 19.47
N VAL A 44 11.00 12.45 18.41
CA VAL A 44 12.03 13.51 18.46
C VAL A 44 11.44 14.88 18.82
N LEU A 45 10.23 15.20 18.33
CA LEU A 45 9.56 16.46 18.64
C LEU A 45 9.05 16.53 20.10
N ILE A 46 8.46 15.45 20.62
CA ILE A 46 7.93 15.38 21.99
C ILE A 46 9.07 15.39 23.01
N PHE A 47 10.18 14.71 22.71
CA PHE A 47 11.35 14.61 23.58
C PHE A 47 12.46 15.62 23.23
N HIS A 48 12.12 16.74 22.56
CA HIS A 48 13.08 17.76 22.10
C HIS A 48 13.94 18.35 23.24
N ASP A 49 13.41 18.42 24.47
CA ASP A 49 14.14 18.91 25.65
C ASP A 49 15.20 17.94 26.23
N TRP A 50 15.30 16.71 25.71
CA TRP A 50 16.30 15.73 26.18
C TRP A 50 17.76 16.19 25.93
N HIS A 51 17.98 17.09 24.97
CA HIS A 51 19.31 17.59 24.63
C HIS A 51 19.36 19.11 24.49
N LYS A 52 20.13 19.74 25.40
CA LYS A 52 20.36 21.21 25.45
C LYS A 52 21.00 21.83 24.20
N ARG A 53 21.40 21.03 23.21
CA ARG A 53 22.04 21.48 21.95
C ARG A 53 21.13 21.40 20.73
N ILE A 54 19.87 21.06 20.89
CA ILE A 54 18.96 20.97 19.75
C ILE A 54 18.53 22.39 19.36
N VAL A 55 18.69 22.71 18.07
CA VAL A 55 18.26 23.98 17.50
C VAL A 55 16.75 24.13 17.70
N PRO A 56 16.26 25.29 18.16
CA PRO A 56 14.82 25.51 18.28
C PRO A 56 14.17 25.38 16.90
N ILE A 57 13.22 24.46 16.79
CA ILE A 57 12.47 24.21 15.56
C ILE A 57 11.31 25.21 15.51
N THR A 58 11.15 25.91 14.40
CA THR A 58 10.03 26.84 14.22
C THR A 58 8.75 26.10 13.85
N THR A 59 7.59 26.68 14.17
CA THR A 59 6.28 26.14 13.77
C THR A 59 6.19 25.89 12.26
N GLY A 60 6.80 26.76 11.45
CA GLY A 60 6.87 26.58 9.99
C GLY A 60 7.63 25.33 9.56
N GLN A 61 8.74 25.01 10.24
CA GLN A 61 9.50 23.78 9.97
C GLN A 61 8.72 22.52 10.38
N VAL A 62 8.01 22.55 11.52
CA VAL A 62 7.16 21.43 11.94
C VAL A 62 6.05 21.17 10.93
N ILE A 63 5.40 22.23 10.42
CA ILE A 63 4.35 22.12 9.39
C ILE A 63 4.94 21.55 8.09
N ALA A 64 6.08 22.07 7.64
CA ALA A 64 6.74 21.60 6.42
C ALA A 64 7.09 20.10 6.51
N ILE A 65 7.72 19.68 7.61
CA ILE A 65 8.05 18.27 7.87
C ILE A 65 6.79 17.41 7.88
N SER A 66 5.72 17.87 8.54
CA SER A 66 4.46 17.12 8.60
C SER A 66 3.84 16.92 7.22
N ILE A 67 3.83 17.96 6.38
CA ILE A 67 3.33 17.89 5.01
C ILE A 67 4.20 16.95 4.17
N SER A 68 5.52 17.02 4.29
CA SER A 68 6.44 16.14 3.56
C SER A 68 6.22 14.67 3.93
N VAL A 69 6.08 14.35 5.22
CA VAL A 69 5.80 12.98 5.68
C VAL A 69 4.45 12.49 5.17
N ALA A 70 3.41 13.33 5.24
CA ALA A 70 2.09 13.00 4.71
C ALA A 70 2.12 12.73 3.19
N ALA A 71 2.86 13.55 2.43
CA ALA A 71 3.03 13.36 0.99
C ALA A 71 3.75 12.04 0.67
N ILE A 72 4.86 11.75 1.36
CA ILE A 72 5.61 10.49 1.17
C ILE A 72 4.72 9.28 1.49
N ALA A 73 3.98 9.33 2.61
CA ALA A 73 3.07 8.26 2.99
C ALA A 73 1.97 8.05 1.95
N PHE A 74 1.41 9.13 1.42
CA PHE A 74 0.41 9.09 0.35
C PHE A 74 0.96 8.45 -0.93
N PHE A 75 2.12 8.90 -1.42
CA PHE A 75 2.75 8.33 -2.60
C PHE A 75 3.08 6.85 -2.41
N TYR A 76 3.67 6.48 -1.27
CA TYR A 76 3.99 5.09 -0.98
C TYR A 76 2.74 4.20 -0.96
N ALA A 77 1.68 4.64 -0.29
CA ALA A 77 0.41 3.92 -0.25
C ALA A 77 -0.18 3.75 -1.66
N TYR A 78 -0.14 4.81 -2.47
CA TYR A 78 -0.57 4.80 -3.86
C TYR A 78 0.18 3.78 -4.70
N PHE A 79 1.51 3.88 -4.75
CA PHE A 79 2.35 2.97 -5.54
C PHE A 79 2.21 1.53 -5.06
N ARG A 80 2.16 1.29 -3.75
CA ARG A 80 2.00 -0.06 -3.19
C ARG A 80 0.67 -0.69 -3.60
N GLN A 81 -0.43 0.07 -3.55
CA GLN A 81 -1.73 -0.43 -3.99
C GLN A 81 -1.74 -0.74 -5.49
N GLN A 82 -1.13 0.13 -6.29
CA GLN A 82 -1.00 -0.08 -7.74
C GLN A 82 -0.23 -1.37 -8.05
N VAL A 83 0.96 -1.54 -7.46
CA VAL A 83 1.80 -2.74 -7.67
C VAL A 83 1.09 -4.01 -7.20
N LYS A 84 0.39 -3.97 -6.05
CA LYS A 84 -0.40 -5.10 -5.56
C LYS A 84 -1.48 -5.48 -6.59
N TRP A 85 -2.20 -4.49 -7.12
CA TRP A 85 -3.25 -4.72 -8.10
C TRP A 85 -2.69 -5.31 -9.40
N GLU A 86 -1.58 -4.78 -9.91
CA GLU A 86 -0.90 -5.27 -11.12
C GLU A 86 -0.45 -6.73 -10.97
N ASN A 87 0.14 -7.09 -9.83
CA ASN A 87 0.57 -8.47 -9.56
C ASN A 87 -0.61 -9.45 -9.54
N ASN A 88 -1.72 -9.07 -8.89
CA ASN A 88 -2.92 -9.90 -8.84
C ASN A 88 -3.58 -10.06 -10.22
N GLU A 89 -3.61 -8.98 -11.03
CA GLU A 89 -4.12 -9.02 -12.40
C GLU A 89 -3.24 -9.89 -13.31
N GLN A 90 -1.92 -9.87 -13.11
CA GLN A 90 -1.01 -10.77 -13.82
C GLN A 90 -1.27 -12.23 -13.45
N LEU A 91 -1.35 -12.55 -12.16
CA LEU A 91 -1.66 -13.89 -11.68
C LEU A 91 -2.98 -14.42 -12.24
N TYR A 92 -4.02 -13.57 -12.26
CA TYR A 92 -5.31 -13.91 -12.85
C TYR A 92 -5.21 -14.28 -14.33
N LYS A 93 -4.44 -13.53 -15.13
CA LYS A 93 -4.21 -13.83 -16.55
C LYS A 93 -3.47 -15.13 -16.75
N GLU A 94 -2.44 -15.40 -15.93
CA GLU A 94 -1.69 -16.65 -15.97
C GLU A 94 -2.57 -17.86 -15.67
N LEU A 95 -3.44 -17.76 -14.66
CA LEU A 95 -4.39 -18.81 -14.30
C LEU A 95 -5.44 -19.06 -15.38
N LYS A 96 -6.00 -18.01 -16.01
CA LYS A 96 -6.91 -18.16 -17.16
C LYS A 96 -6.24 -18.83 -18.36
N ILE A 97 -4.96 -18.56 -18.62
CA ILE A 97 -4.22 -19.23 -19.69
C ILE A 97 -4.03 -20.72 -19.36
N LYS A 98 -3.71 -21.04 -18.09
CA LYS A 98 -3.54 -22.42 -17.60
C LYS A 98 -4.85 -23.23 -17.68
N GLU A 99 -5.98 -22.58 -17.39
CA GLU A 99 -7.32 -23.15 -17.56
C GLU A 99 -7.58 -23.56 -19.01
N LYS A 100 -7.47 -22.61 -19.95
CA LYS A 100 -7.67 -22.86 -21.38
C LYS A 100 -6.75 -23.95 -21.95
N LYS A 101 -5.49 -24.00 -21.51
CA LYS A 101 -4.54 -25.05 -21.92
C LYS A 101 -4.91 -26.44 -21.38
N THR A 102 -5.59 -26.50 -20.24
CA THR A 102 -6.07 -27.77 -19.68
C THR A 102 -7.31 -28.24 -20.43
N GLU A 103 -8.22 -27.33 -20.78
CA GLU A 103 -9.44 -27.62 -21.56
C GLU A 103 -9.13 -28.07 -22.99
N GLN A 104 -8.11 -27.50 -23.65
CA GLN A 104 -7.69 -27.90 -25.00
C GLN A 104 -6.95 -29.24 -25.05
N LYS A 105 -6.52 -29.79 -23.90
CA LYS A 105 -5.81 -31.07 -23.80
C LYS A 105 -6.73 -32.23 -23.37
N GLN A 106 -7.99 -31.94 -23.04
CA GLN A 106 -9.04 -32.93 -22.78
C GLN A 106 -9.86 -33.14 -24.04
#